data_AF-A0A0N4XW64-F1
#
_entry.id   AF-A0A0N4XW64-F1
#
_cell.length_a   1.000
_cell.length_b   1.000
_cell.length_c   1.000
_cell.angle_alpha   90.00
_cell.angle_beta   90.00
_cell.angle_gamma   90.00
#
_symmetry.space_group_name_H-M   'P 1'
#
loop_
_entity.id
_entity.type
_entity.pdbx_description
1 polymer ?
#
loop_
_entity_poly.entity_id
_entity_poly.type
_entity_poly.pdbx_seq_one_letter_code
_entity_poly.pdbx_strand_id
1 'polypeptide(L)'
;MNGCRSLISLWKWTEAERLTHLRQRIKGVVFDSAPSQTSAAADSFAVVASTPPVEGMHWMSSQTRRNMITFWFNIKKALGHSFGTLIPALRPHLSMYYYLKETMDLPNNQLFLYSKDDKFVKYKFVKKFLEYQKQLGRDVGEVVFCNTEHVNHLPTHPEQYRSACVEFIKKVERSCP
;
A
#
# COMPACT_ATOMS: atom_id res chain seq x y z
N MET A 1 0.49 -3.34 -4.81
CA MET A 1 -0.17 -2.03 -4.60
C MET A 1 0.65 -0.95 -5.30
N ASN A 2 0.11 -0.38 -6.38
CA ASN A 2 0.89 0.49 -7.27
C ASN A 2 1.31 1.80 -6.57
N GLY A 3 0.40 2.45 -5.82
CA GLY A 3 0.73 3.69 -5.10
C GLY A 3 1.89 3.53 -4.10
N CYS A 4 1.85 2.48 -3.27
CA CYS A 4 2.96 2.15 -2.36
C CYS A 4 4.27 1.89 -3.11
N ARG A 5 4.22 1.19 -4.25
CA ARG A 5 5.42 0.92 -5.06
C ARG A 5 6.02 2.21 -5.61
N SER A 6 5.19 3.12 -6.15
CA SER A 6 5.64 4.43 -6.65
C SER A 6 6.30 5.26 -5.54
N LEU A 7 5.69 5.28 -4.35
CA LEU A 7 6.24 5.97 -3.19
C LEU A 7 7.61 5.40 -2.77
N ILE A 8 7.73 4.07 -2.70
CA ILE A 8 8.99 3.38 -2.42
C ILE A 8 10.05 3.71 -3.48
N SER A 9 9.68 3.68 -4.75
CA SER A 9 10.57 4.01 -5.86
C SER A 9 11.09 5.46 -5.78
N LEU A 10 10.22 6.42 -5.44
CA LEU A 10 10.60 7.81 -5.23
C LEU A 10 11.60 7.95 -4.06
N TRP A 11 11.38 7.23 -2.97
CA TRP A 11 12.33 7.21 -1.85
C TRP A 11 13.68 6.64 -2.28
N LYS A 12 13.70 5.44 -2.88
CA LYS A 12 14.96 4.84 -3.34
C LYS A 12 15.71 5.71 -4.34
N TRP A 13 15.00 6.36 -5.25
CA TRP A 13 15.60 7.29 -6.22
C TRP A 13 16.21 8.51 -5.53
N THR A 14 15.50 9.16 -4.60
CA THR A 14 16.06 10.31 -3.85
C THR A 14 17.25 9.92 -2.97
N GLU A 15 17.32 8.67 -2.50
CA GLU A 15 18.48 8.11 -1.80
C GLU A 15 19.67 7.92 -2.74
N ALA A 16 19.44 7.29 -3.90
CA ALA A 16 20.48 7.00 -4.89
C ALA A 16 21.12 8.28 -5.46
N GLU A 17 20.30 9.29 -5.76
CA GLU A 17 20.75 10.59 -6.29
C GLU A 17 21.26 11.55 -5.19
N ARG A 18 21.23 11.13 -3.91
CA ARG A 18 21.57 11.98 -2.75
C ARG A 18 20.71 13.26 -2.66
N LEU A 19 19.48 13.20 -3.16
CA LEU A 19 18.47 14.26 -3.15
C LEU A 19 17.45 14.08 -2.01
N THR A 20 17.88 13.55 -0.87
CA THR A 20 16.98 13.26 0.27
C THR A 20 16.29 14.51 0.83
N HIS A 21 16.90 15.69 0.67
CA HIS A 21 16.30 16.99 1.03
C HIS A 21 14.96 17.25 0.31
N LEU A 22 14.74 16.69 -0.89
CA LEU A 22 13.47 16.83 -1.61
C LEU A 22 12.30 16.19 -0.86
N ARG A 23 12.55 15.18 -0.01
CA ARG A 23 11.51 14.53 0.80
C ARG A 23 10.87 15.50 1.80
N GLN A 24 11.63 16.50 2.28
CA GLN A 24 11.13 17.52 3.21
C GLN A 24 10.10 18.46 2.57
N ARG A 25 10.02 18.47 1.23
CA ARG A 25 8.98 19.19 0.48
C ARG A 25 7.64 18.44 0.46
N ILE A 26 7.63 17.15 0.78
CA ILE A 26 6.42 16.34 0.86
C ILE A 26 5.83 16.51 2.26
N LYS A 27 4.83 17.39 2.39
CA LYS A 27 4.28 17.82 3.69
C LYS A 27 3.22 16.88 4.25
N GLY A 28 2.66 16.01 3.42
CA GLY A 28 1.72 14.98 3.84
C GLY A 28 1.54 13.89 2.80
N VAL A 29 0.92 12.79 3.19
CA VAL A 29 0.59 11.65 2.33
C VAL A 29 -0.82 11.13 2.62
N VAL A 30 -1.58 10.82 1.57
CA VAL A 30 -2.87 10.14 1.67
C VAL A 30 -2.69 8.70 1.20
N PHE A 31 -3.09 7.75 2.04
CA PHE A 31 -3.14 6.34 1.69
C PHE A 31 -4.58 5.90 1.49
N ASP A 32 -4.89 5.46 0.28
CA ASP A 32 -6.20 4.92 -0.10
C ASP A 32 -6.13 3.39 -0.21
N SER A 33 -6.86 2.70 0.67
CA SER A 33 -6.83 1.25 0.88
C SER A 33 -5.40 0.70 1.03
N ALA A 34 -4.51 1.43 1.73
CA ALA A 34 -3.08 1.13 1.84
C ALA A 34 -2.42 1.64 3.13
N PRO A 35 -1.19 1.21 3.44
CA PRO A 35 -0.48 0.03 2.95
C PRO A 35 -1.03 -1.25 3.61
N SER A 36 -0.98 -2.37 2.87
CA SER A 36 -1.43 -3.66 3.38
C SER A 36 -0.66 -4.82 2.76
N GLN A 37 -0.84 -6.01 3.33
CA GLN A 37 -0.43 -7.25 2.70
C GLN A 37 -1.61 -7.82 1.90
N THR A 38 -1.43 -7.88 0.59
CA THR A 38 -2.41 -8.48 -0.32
C THR A 38 -2.30 -10.01 -0.29
N SER A 39 -3.39 -10.70 -0.62
CA SER A 39 -3.38 -12.16 -0.77
C SER A 39 -2.74 -12.56 -2.11
N ALA A 40 -2.22 -13.79 -2.21
CA ALA A 40 -1.68 -14.29 -3.49
C ALA A 40 -2.74 -14.31 -4.59
N ALA A 41 -4.01 -14.59 -4.24
CA ALA A 41 -5.14 -14.58 -5.16
C ALA A 41 -5.47 -13.16 -5.67
N ALA A 42 -5.44 -12.15 -4.79
CA ALA A 42 -5.63 -10.75 -5.18
C ALA A 42 -4.52 -10.28 -6.13
N ASP A 43 -3.26 -10.61 -5.82
CA ASP A 43 -2.12 -10.25 -6.65
C ASP A 43 -2.17 -10.97 -8.02
N SER A 44 -2.51 -12.27 -8.04
CA SER A 44 -2.59 -13.03 -9.28
C SER A 44 -3.74 -12.55 -10.18
N PHE A 45 -4.88 -12.19 -9.58
CA PHE A 45 -5.98 -11.53 -10.30
C PHE A 45 -5.50 -10.23 -10.95
N ALA A 46 -4.82 -9.35 -10.20
CA ALA A 46 -4.31 -8.09 -10.70
C ALA A 46 -3.29 -8.27 -11.83
N VAL A 47 -2.41 -9.26 -11.74
CA VAL A 47 -1.44 -9.58 -12.80
C VAL A 47 -2.14 -10.10 -14.05
N VAL A 48 -3.03 -11.08 -13.91
CA VAL A 48 -3.73 -11.67 -15.07
C VAL A 48 -4.66 -10.68 -15.75
N ALA A 49 -5.26 -9.75 -15.00
CA ALA A 49 -6.12 -8.70 -15.55
C ALA A 49 -5.32 -7.59 -16.26
N SER A 50 -4.08 -7.33 -15.83
CA SER A 50 -3.24 -6.25 -16.38
C SER A 50 -2.24 -6.70 -17.45
N THR A 51 -2.11 -8.01 -17.70
CA THR A 51 -1.17 -8.55 -18.70
C THR A 51 -1.91 -9.30 -19.82
N PRO A 52 -1.53 -9.07 -21.09
CA PRO A 52 -2.10 -9.82 -22.20
C PRO A 52 -1.80 -11.32 -22.05
N PRO A 53 -2.55 -12.21 -22.74
CA PRO A 53 -2.21 -13.62 -22.86
C PRO A 53 -0.72 -13.79 -23.24
N VAL A 54 -0.06 -14.80 -22.66
CA VAL A 54 1.37 -15.04 -22.94
C VAL A 54 1.50 -15.46 -24.40
N GLU A 55 2.36 -14.79 -25.16
CA GLU A 55 2.66 -15.17 -26.55
C GLU A 55 3.13 -16.63 -26.62
N GLY A 56 2.56 -17.40 -27.55
CA GLY A 56 2.80 -18.84 -27.67
C GLY A 56 1.99 -19.73 -26.70
N MET A 57 1.26 -19.15 -25.76
CA MET A 57 0.42 -19.88 -24.79
C MET A 57 -1.04 -19.41 -24.79
N HIS A 58 -1.54 -18.93 -25.94
CA HIS A 58 -2.91 -18.46 -26.12
C HIS A 58 -3.99 -19.52 -25.83
N TRP A 59 -3.63 -20.81 -25.89
CA TRP A 59 -4.52 -21.92 -25.52
C TRP A 59 -4.78 -22.01 -24.01
N MET A 60 -3.94 -21.37 -23.19
CA MET A 60 -4.07 -21.42 -21.74
C MET A 60 -5.17 -20.49 -21.26
N SER A 61 -6.19 -21.05 -20.61
CA SER A 61 -7.26 -20.26 -20.02
C SER A 61 -6.73 -19.27 -18.97
N SER A 62 -7.39 -18.12 -18.84
CA SER A 62 -7.10 -17.14 -17.79
C SER A 62 -7.19 -17.74 -16.38
N GLN A 63 -8.04 -18.75 -16.18
CA GLN A 63 -8.16 -19.43 -14.88
C GLN A 63 -6.93 -20.29 -14.56
N THR A 64 -6.46 -21.08 -15.53
CA THR A 64 -5.24 -21.88 -15.37
C THR A 64 -4.04 -20.98 -15.06
N ARG A 65 -3.92 -19.87 -15.81
CA ARG A 65 -2.89 -18.85 -15.58
C ARG A 65 -2.98 -18.24 -14.17
N ARG A 66 -4.19 -17.88 -13.72
CA ARG A 66 -4.41 -17.40 -12.33
C ARG A 66 -3.97 -18.42 -11.31
N ASN A 67 -4.33 -19.69 -11.47
CA ASN A 67 -3.99 -20.75 -10.51
C ASN A 67 -2.46 -20.95 -10.43
N MET A 68 -1.77 -20.99 -11.58
CA MET A 68 -0.30 -21.11 -11.62
C MET A 68 0.40 -19.92 -10.96
N ILE A 69 -0.01 -18.69 -11.28
CA ILE A 69 0.57 -17.49 -10.68
C ILE A 69 0.26 -17.45 -9.17
N THR A 70 -0.94 -17.82 -8.76
CA THR A 70 -1.32 -17.90 -7.33
C THR A 70 -0.45 -18.89 -6.58
N PHE A 71 -0.23 -20.08 -7.15
CA PHE A 71 0.66 -21.09 -6.59
C PHE A 71 2.09 -20.55 -6.41
N TRP A 72 2.64 -19.92 -7.45
CA TRP A 72 3.97 -19.33 -7.38
C TRP A 72 4.07 -18.19 -6.34
N PHE A 73 3.07 -17.32 -6.28
CA PHE A 73 3.00 -16.25 -5.28
C PHE A 73 2.87 -16.79 -3.85
N ASN A 74 2.14 -17.89 -3.64
CA ASN A 74 2.09 -18.56 -2.34
C ASN A 74 3.47 -19.09 -1.93
N ILE A 75 4.19 -19.76 -2.84
CA ILE A 75 5.57 -20.22 -2.56
C ILE A 75 6.46 -19.04 -2.20
N LYS A 76 6.48 -17.99 -3.04
CA LYS A 76 7.29 -16.79 -2.80
C LYS A 76 6.98 -16.14 -1.45
N LYS A 77 5.69 -16.02 -1.10
CA LYS A 77 5.26 -15.44 0.18
C LYS A 77 5.64 -16.32 1.36
N ALA A 78 5.47 -17.64 1.25
CA ALA A 78 5.85 -18.58 2.29
C ALA A 78 7.36 -18.48 2.58
N LEU A 79 8.20 -18.58 1.54
CA LEU A 79 9.64 -18.41 1.66
C LEU A 79 9.99 -17.05 2.25
N GLY A 80 9.42 -15.97 1.72
CA GLY A 80 9.66 -14.61 2.21
C GLY A 80 9.29 -14.41 3.68
N HIS A 81 8.17 -15.00 4.12
CA HIS A 81 7.77 -14.97 5.53
C HIS A 81 8.74 -15.76 6.42
N SER A 82 9.08 -16.99 6.02
CA SER A 82 10.02 -17.84 6.76
C SER A 82 11.40 -17.17 6.90
N PHE A 83 11.95 -16.65 5.80
CA PHE A 83 13.23 -15.91 5.85
C PHE A 83 13.13 -14.63 6.68
N GLY A 84 12.04 -13.87 6.56
CA GLY A 84 11.82 -12.65 7.35
C GLY A 84 11.53 -12.88 8.84
N THR A 85 11.16 -14.11 9.24
CA THR A 85 11.07 -14.51 10.64
C THR A 85 12.43 -14.97 11.19
N LEU A 86 13.20 -15.71 10.39
CA LEU A 86 14.53 -16.20 10.75
C LEU A 86 15.55 -15.06 10.83
N ILE A 87 15.50 -14.13 9.87
CA ILE A 87 16.42 -13.01 9.75
C ILE A 87 15.59 -11.73 9.63
N PRO A 88 15.23 -11.09 10.76
CA PRO A 88 14.39 -9.88 10.77
C PRO A 88 14.90 -8.76 9.87
N ALA A 89 16.23 -8.63 9.72
CA ALA A 89 16.86 -7.64 8.85
C ALA A 89 16.48 -7.79 7.36
N LEU A 90 16.10 -8.98 6.89
CA LEU A 90 15.68 -9.19 5.50
C LEU A 90 14.22 -8.82 5.25
N ARG A 91 13.41 -8.68 6.30
CA ARG A 91 11.96 -8.48 6.18
C ARG A 91 11.58 -7.22 5.35
N PRO A 92 12.23 -6.06 5.51
CA PRO A 92 11.95 -4.89 4.67
C PRO A 92 12.29 -5.13 3.19
N HIS A 93 13.30 -5.95 2.89
CA HIS A 93 13.69 -6.25 1.51
C HIS A 93 12.73 -7.22 0.82
N LEU A 94 12.03 -8.05 1.59
CA LEU A 94 11.13 -9.09 1.09
C LEU A 94 9.67 -8.62 0.99
N SER A 95 9.31 -7.50 1.63
CA SER A 95 7.94 -7.01 1.68
C SER A 95 7.86 -5.49 1.68
N MET A 96 7.10 -4.96 0.70
CA MET A 96 6.82 -3.53 0.60
C MET A 96 6.16 -2.96 1.86
N TYR A 97 5.30 -3.74 2.52
CA TYR A 97 4.64 -3.32 3.77
C TYR A 97 5.67 -3.05 4.87
N TYR A 98 6.62 -3.96 5.06
CA TYR A 98 7.66 -3.81 6.08
C TYR A 98 8.70 -2.78 5.68
N TYR A 99 9.01 -2.62 4.38
CA TYR A 99 9.86 -1.53 3.90
C TYR A 99 9.29 -0.15 4.25
N LEU A 100 8.01 0.08 3.93
CA LEU A 100 7.31 1.32 4.28
C LEU A 100 7.26 1.56 5.78
N LYS A 101 7.12 0.48 6.55
CA LYS A 101 6.96 0.54 8.01
C LYS A 101 8.30 0.80 8.71
N GLU A 102 9.35 0.09 8.34
CA GLU A 102 10.57 -0.04 9.15
C GLU A 102 11.76 0.72 8.56
N THR A 103 11.72 1.07 7.27
CA THR A 103 12.86 1.70 6.58
C THR A 103 12.56 3.12 6.13
N MET A 104 11.32 3.41 5.71
CA MET A 104 10.99 4.72 5.15
C MET A 104 10.65 5.76 6.21
N ASP A 105 11.30 6.91 6.11
CA ASP A 105 10.85 8.13 6.78
C ASP A 105 9.75 8.78 5.95
N LEU A 106 8.49 8.63 6.38
CA LEU A 106 7.31 9.16 5.70
C LEU A 106 6.95 10.54 6.25
N PRO A 107 6.22 11.37 5.47
CA PRO A 107 5.73 12.67 5.92
C PRO A 107 4.98 12.59 7.26
N ASN A 108 5.08 13.67 8.04
CA ASN A 108 4.47 13.73 9.37
C ASN A 108 2.95 13.67 9.33
N ASN A 109 2.32 14.42 8.41
CA ASN A 109 0.88 14.41 8.22
C ASN A 109 0.46 13.24 7.33
N GLN A 110 -0.42 12.37 7.83
CA GLN A 110 -0.89 11.20 7.10
C GLN A 110 -2.40 11.07 7.20
N LEU A 111 -3.05 10.70 6.10
CA LEU A 111 -4.47 10.36 6.08
C LEU A 111 -4.66 8.95 5.54
N PHE A 112 -5.34 8.09 6.29
CA PHE A 112 -5.68 6.73 5.86
C PHE A 112 -7.16 6.64 5.54
N LEU A 113 -7.47 6.27 4.31
CA LEU A 113 -8.81 6.05 3.79
C LEU A 113 -8.97 4.55 3.54
N TYR A 114 -9.86 3.86 4.25
CA TYR A 114 -10.04 2.42 4.07
C TYR A 114 -11.42 1.94 4.52
N SER A 115 -11.74 0.69 4.18
CA SER A 115 -12.97 0.03 4.60
C SER A 115 -12.71 -1.27 5.33
N LYS A 116 -13.62 -1.64 6.24
CA LYS A 116 -13.60 -2.95 6.89
C LYS A 116 -14.06 -4.08 5.95
N ASP A 117 -14.83 -3.73 4.93
CA ASP A 117 -15.46 -4.68 4.00
C ASP A 117 -14.62 -4.92 2.73
N ASP A 118 -13.43 -4.32 2.66
CA ASP A 118 -12.47 -4.50 1.57
C ASP A 118 -11.96 -5.95 1.51
N LYS A 119 -12.36 -6.68 0.46
CA LYS A 119 -11.99 -8.09 0.25
C LYS A 119 -10.57 -8.27 -0.32
N PHE A 120 -9.99 -7.23 -0.93
CA PHE A 120 -8.66 -7.29 -1.56
C PHE A 120 -7.56 -6.90 -0.57
N VAL A 121 -7.82 -5.89 0.26
CA VAL A 121 -6.91 -5.37 1.26
C VAL A 121 -7.49 -5.60 2.65
N LYS A 122 -6.78 -6.39 3.45
CA LYS A 122 -7.15 -6.60 4.86
C LYS A 122 -6.95 -5.30 5.66
N TYR A 123 -8.04 -4.69 6.10
CA TYR A 123 -8.04 -3.45 6.90
C TYR A 123 -7.17 -3.55 8.15
N LYS A 124 -7.06 -4.75 8.75
CA LYS A 124 -6.24 -4.99 9.95
C LYS A 124 -4.77 -4.59 9.76
N PHE A 125 -4.21 -4.74 8.56
CA PHE A 125 -2.84 -4.29 8.29
C PHE A 125 -2.75 -2.78 8.13
N VAL A 126 -3.74 -2.13 7.50
CA VAL A 126 -3.81 -0.66 7.43
C VAL A 126 -3.88 -0.09 8.85
N LYS A 127 -4.77 -0.63 9.69
CA LYS A 127 -4.89 -0.24 11.10
C LYS A 127 -3.60 -0.48 11.88
N LYS A 128 -2.96 -1.63 11.70
CA LYS A 128 -1.66 -1.90 12.35
C LYS A 128 -0.57 -0.92 11.90
N PHE A 129 -0.56 -0.55 10.63
CA PHE A 129 0.40 0.41 10.09
C PHE A 129 0.15 1.81 10.68
N LEU A 130 -1.08 2.31 10.63
CA LEU A 130 -1.41 3.65 11.11
C LEU A 130 -1.18 3.81 12.62
N GLU A 131 -1.48 2.78 13.42
CA GLU A 131 -1.19 2.82 14.86
C GLU A 131 0.32 2.83 15.13
N TYR A 132 1.10 2.11 14.33
CA TYR A 132 2.57 2.20 14.41
C TYR A 132 3.08 3.61 14.03
N GLN A 133 2.47 4.27 13.03
CA GLN A 133 2.84 5.65 12.68
C GLN A 133 2.50 6.64 13.80
N LYS A 134 1.34 6.50 14.46
CA LYS A 134 0.98 7.28 15.65
C LYS A 134 1.99 7.09 16.78
N GLN A 135 2.46 5.85 17.01
CA GLN A 135 3.49 5.55 18.01
C GLN A 135 4.83 6.23 17.71
N LEU A 136 5.15 6.48 16.45
CA LEU A 136 6.32 7.27 16.04
C LEU A 136 6.12 8.79 16.21
N GLY A 137 4.99 9.23 16.78
CA GLY A 137 4.66 10.64 16.98
C GLY A 137 4.14 11.34 15.72
N ARG A 138 3.79 10.58 14.66
CA ARG A 138 3.25 11.16 13.43
C ARG A 138 1.80 11.59 13.61
N ASP A 139 1.42 12.63 12.87
CA ASP A 139 0.05 13.14 12.87
C ASP A 139 -0.81 12.38 11.85
N VAL A 140 -1.62 11.45 12.37
CA VAL A 140 -2.32 10.46 11.56
C VAL A 140 -3.83 10.62 11.70
N GLY A 141 -4.49 10.99 10.61
CA GLY A 141 -5.94 10.92 10.43
C GLY A 141 -6.39 9.58 9.83
N GLU A 142 -7.59 9.14 10.18
CA GLU A 142 -8.21 7.95 9.58
C GLU A 142 -9.69 8.20 9.24
N VAL A 143 -10.14 7.65 8.12
CA VAL A 143 -11.55 7.58 7.74
C VAL A 143 -11.86 6.13 7.39
N VAL A 144 -12.83 5.57 8.11
CA VAL A 144 -13.27 4.20 7.94
C VAL A 144 -14.64 4.19 7.27
N PHE A 145 -14.69 3.74 6.02
CA PHE A 145 -15.93 3.63 5.26
C PHE A 145 -16.66 2.31 5.57
N CYS A 146 -17.98 2.37 5.65
CA CYS A 146 -18.86 1.21 5.75
C CYS A 146 -19.29 0.77 4.34
N ASN A 147 -19.35 -0.55 4.09
CA ASN A 147 -19.94 -1.17 2.91
C ASN A 147 -19.32 -0.73 1.57
N THR A 148 -18.02 -0.50 1.52
CA THR A 148 -17.31 -0.10 0.29
C THR A 148 -16.33 -1.16 -0.16
N GLU A 149 -16.41 -1.53 -1.44
CA GLU A 149 -15.41 -2.37 -2.08
C GLU A 149 -14.06 -1.65 -2.25
N HIS A 150 -13.00 -2.43 -2.48
CA HIS A 150 -11.64 -1.92 -2.71
C HIS A 150 -11.62 -0.83 -3.79
N VAL A 151 -11.02 0.33 -3.50
CA VAL A 151 -10.83 1.45 -4.45
C VAL A 151 -12.16 2.11 -4.89
N ASN A 152 -13.29 1.77 -4.27
CA ASN A 152 -14.59 2.34 -4.62
C ASN A 152 -15.13 3.32 -3.55
N HIS A 153 -14.26 3.88 -2.70
CA HIS A 153 -14.68 4.76 -1.61
C HIS A 153 -15.19 6.11 -2.12
N LEU A 154 -14.50 6.71 -3.09
CA LEU A 154 -14.88 8.03 -3.63
C LEU A 154 -16.24 7.98 -4.35
N PRO A 155 -16.55 7.01 -5.24
CA PRO A 155 -17.87 6.94 -5.85
C PRO A 155 -18.99 6.62 -4.86
N THR A 156 -18.70 5.84 -3.82
CA THR A 156 -19.73 5.40 -2.84
C THR A 156 -20.00 6.47 -1.78
N HIS A 157 -18.97 7.16 -1.29
CA HIS A 157 -19.07 8.18 -0.24
C HIS A 157 -18.36 9.48 -0.67
N PRO A 158 -18.80 10.14 -1.75
CA PRO A 158 -18.08 11.25 -2.36
C PRO A 158 -17.89 12.45 -1.43
N GLU A 159 -18.94 12.82 -0.69
CA GLU A 159 -18.87 13.94 0.25
C GLU A 159 -17.91 13.66 1.39
N GLN A 160 -18.03 12.50 2.04
CA GLN A 160 -17.15 12.11 3.14
C GLN A 160 -15.67 12.03 2.70
N TYR A 161 -15.40 11.43 1.54
CA TYR A 161 -14.06 11.32 0.97
C TYR A 161 -13.48 12.71 0.67
N ARG A 162 -14.24 13.57 -0.03
CA ARG A 162 -13.80 14.91 -0.41
C ARG A 162 -13.56 15.80 0.81
N SER A 163 -14.50 15.82 1.77
CA SER A 163 -14.34 16.58 3.00
C SER A 163 -13.10 16.14 3.76
N ALA A 164 -12.84 14.85 3.88
CA ALA A 164 -11.64 14.34 4.54
C ALA A 164 -10.35 14.80 3.85
N CYS A 165 -10.29 14.74 2.51
CA CYS A 165 -9.14 15.23 1.75
C CYS A 165 -8.94 16.74 1.89
N VAL A 166 -10.02 17.52 1.82
CA VAL A 166 -9.96 18.99 1.95
C VAL A 166 -9.49 19.39 3.33
N GLU A 167 -10.03 18.80 4.39
CA GLU A 167 -9.60 19.09 5.76
C GLU A 167 -8.15 18.65 6.01
N PHE A 168 -7.72 17.54 5.42
CA PHE A 168 -6.32 17.14 5.45
C PHE A 168 -5.40 18.17 4.78
N ILE A 169 -5.75 18.67 3.59
CA ILE A 169 -4.95 19.68 2.89
C ILE A 169 -4.86 20.97 3.71
N LYS A 170 -6.00 21.49 4.20
CA LYS A 170 -6.04 22.68 5.06
C LYS A 170 -5.16 22.53 6.30
N LYS A 171 -5.17 21.33 6.90
CA LYS A 171 -4.33 21.00 8.05
C LYS A 171 -2.85 21.01 7.69
N VAL A 172 -2.48 20.38 6.58
CA VAL A 172 -1.10 20.36 6.08
C VAL A 172 -0.60 21.77 5.81
N GLU A 173 -1.40 22.62 5.17
CA GLU A 173 -1.08 24.03 4.90
C GLU A 173 -0.83 24.81 6.19
N ARG A 174 -1.70 24.68 7.20
CA ARG A 174 -1.52 25.35 8.51
C ARG A 174 -0.29 24.87 9.28
N SER A 175 0.12 23.62 9.07
CA SER A 175 1.30 23.03 9.73
C SER A 175 2.63 23.41 9.05
N CYS A 176 2.57 24.05 7.89
CA CYS A 176 3.75 24.56 7.19
C CYS A 176 3.93 26.06 7.50
N PRO A 177 5.02 26.47 8.17
CA PRO A 177 5.37 27.88 8.27
C PRO A 177 5.79 28.47 6.92
#